data_AF-A0A836XFK8-F1
#
_entry.id   AF-A0A836XFK8-F1
#
_cell.length_a   1.000
_cell.length_b   1.000
_cell.length_c   1.000
_cell.angle_alpha   90.00
_cell.angle_beta   90.00
_cell.angle_gamma   90.00
#
_symmetry.space_group_name_H-M   'P 1'
#
loop_
_entity.id
_entity.type
_entity.pdbx_description
1 polymer ?
#
loop_
_entity_poly.entity_id
_entity_poly.type
_entity_poly.pdbx_seq_one_letter_code
_entity_poly.pdbx_strand_id
1 'polypeptide(L)'
;MSSREGMEISRKTSPLYESWLKVNASHIKRAKKAINERNLRALGLVAEENCKQMHEVMRTSNPSINYMTNKTIDCINAIESIRNSGFDLFYTVDAGPQVKIICKTEDNGLIQERVSSLPSVRQTLIANIGYGARVINEG
;
A
#
# COMPACT_ATOMS: atom_id res chain seq x y z
N MET A 1 18.11 8.08 -2.26
CA MET A 1 17.64 7.78 -3.63
C MET A 1 16.23 8.33 -3.79
N SER A 2 15.99 9.14 -4.80
CA SER A 2 14.64 9.63 -5.11
C SER A 2 13.77 8.53 -5.71
N SER A 3 12.44 8.68 -5.64
CA SER A 3 11.51 7.74 -6.29
C SER A 3 11.73 7.69 -7.81
N ARG A 4 11.98 8.83 -8.45
CA ARG A 4 12.26 8.93 -9.88
C ARG A 4 13.49 8.12 -10.29
N GLU A 5 14.59 8.25 -9.55
CA GLU A 5 15.80 7.45 -9.80
C GLU A 5 15.54 5.96 -9.58
N GLY A 6 14.85 5.61 -8.48
CA GLY A 6 14.54 4.22 -8.16
C GLY A 6 13.66 3.54 -9.22
N MET A 7 12.70 4.27 -9.77
CA MET A 7 11.85 3.80 -10.88
C MET A 7 12.67 3.50 -12.14
N GLU A 8 13.60 4.38 -12.52
CA GLU A 8 14.44 4.16 -13.71
C GLU A 8 15.43 3.01 -13.53
N ILE A 9 16.02 2.87 -12.34
CA ILE A 9 16.86 1.72 -12.01
C ILE A 9 16.03 0.44 -12.14
N SER A 10 14.84 0.42 -11.53
CA SER A 10 13.94 -0.74 -11.55
C SER A 10 13.56 -1.14 -12.98
N ARG A 11 13.15 -0.16 -13.79
CA ARG A 11 12.77 -0.38 -15.19
C ARG A 11 13.91 -0.97 -16.02
N LYS A 12 15.14 -0.51 -15.81
CA LYS A 12 16.29 -0.90 -16.64
C LYS A 12 16.94 -2.21 -16.20
N THR A 13 16.81 -2.59 -14.94
CA THR A 13 17.69 -3.61 -14.35
C THR A 13 16.97 -4.74 -13.62
N SER A 14 15.70 -4.57 -13.21
CA SER A 14 14.98 -5.66 -12.57
C SER A 14 14.58 -6.72 -13.61
N PRO A 15 14.92 -8.01 -13.40
CA PRO A 15 14.48 -9.09 -14.27
C PRO A 15 12.96 -9.34 -14.18
N LEU A 16 12.29 -8.80 -13.16
CA LEU A 16 10.86 -8.97 -12.93
C LEU A 16 10.01 -7.83 -13.53
N TYR A 17 10.64 -6.79 -14.08
CA TYR A 17 9.90 -5.62 -14.55
C TYR A 17 8.89 -5.95 -15.65
N GLU A 18 9.30 -6.73 -16.65
CA GLU A 18 8.44 -7.12 -17.78
C GLU A 18 7.27 -8.02 -17.36
N SER A 19 7.49 -8.95 -16.43
CA SER A 19 6.42 -9.81 -15.92
C SER A 19 5.43 -9.00 -15.07
N TRP A 20 5.91 -8.06 -14.27
CA TRP A 20 5.09 -7.13 -13.50
C TRP A 20 4.19 -6.26 -14.40
N LEU A 21 4.73 -5.74 -15.52
CA LEU A 21 3.92 -4.98 -16.49
C LEU A 21 2.79 -5.81 -17.11
N LYS A 22 3.07 -7.07 -17.46
CA LYS A 22 2.08 -7.99 -18.05
C LYS A 22 0.90 -8.26 -17.12
N VAL A 23 1.15 -8.39 -15.82
CA VAL A 23 0.07 -8.65 -14.84
C VAL A 23 -0.68 -7.38 -14.43
N ASN A 24 -0.07 -6.20 -14.57
CA ASN A 24 -0.67 -4.93 -14.12
C ASN A 24 -2.04 -4.63 -14.78
N ALA A 25 -2.22 -4.95 -16.05
CA ALA A 25 -3.52 -4.78 -16.73
C ALA A 25 -4.63 -5.62 -16.08
N SER A 26 -4.31 -6.84 -15.66
CA SER A 26 -5.23 -7.70 -14.91
C SER A 26 -5.53 -7.14 -13.52
N HIS A 27 -4.53 -6.58 -12.84
CA HIS A 27 -4.70 -5.96 -11.52
C HIS A 27 -5.68 -4.79 -11.60
N ILE A 28 -5.51 -3.90 -12.60
CA ILE A 28 -6.41 -2.77 -12.83
C ILE A 28 -7.84 -3.26 -13.09
N LYS A 29 -8.02 -4.30 -13.92
CA LYS A 29 -9.35 -4.86 -14.20
C LYS A 29 -10.01 -5.42 -12.94
N ARG A 30 -9.28 -6.20 -12.13
CA ARG A 30 -9.77 -6.76 -10.86
C ARG A 30 -10.11 -5.67 -9.85
N ALA A 31 -9.25 -4.66 -9.70
CA ALA A 31 -9.46 -3.54 -8.78
C ALA A 31 -10.70 -2.73 -9.17
N LYS A 32 -10.86 -2.39 -10.46
CA LYS A 32 -12.07 -1.69 -10.97
C LYS A 32 -13.35 -2.48 -10.71
N LYS A 33 -13.32 -3.81 -10.94
CA LYS A 33 -14.45 -4.68 -10.63
C LYS A 33 -14.79 -4.65 -9.14
N ALA A 34 -13.79 -4.82 -8.27
CA ALA A 34 -13.98 -4.79 -6.82
C ALA A 34 -14.53 -3.46 -6.31
N ILE A 35 -14.08 -2.33 -6.88
CA ILE A 35 -14.61 -0.99 -6.58
C ILE A 35 -16.10 -0.90 -6.97
N ASN A 36 -16.45 -1.32 -8.18
CA ASN A 36 -17.84 -1.29 -8.66
C ASN A 36 -18.77 -2.17 -7.80
N GLU A 37 -18.26 -3.31 -7.34
CA GLU A 37 -18.98 -4.24 -6.45
C GLU A 37 -18.93 -3.83 -4.97
N ARG A 38 -18.26 -2.72 -4.64
CA ARG A 38 -18.01 -2.26 -3.25
C ARG A 38 -17.39 -3.36 -2.37
N ASN A 39 -16.57 -4.22 -2.97
CA ASN A 39 -15.96 -5.36 -2.31
C ASN A 39 -14.55 -4.99 -1.82
N LEU A 40 -14.46 -4.51 -0.59
CA LEU A 40 -13.21 -4.07 0.03
C LEU A 40 -12.18 -5.20 0.12
N ARG A 41 -12.63 -6.43 0.43
CA ARG A 41 -11.75 -7.60 0.52
C ARG A 41 -11.12 -7.93 -0.83
N ALA A 42 -11.91 -7.96 -1.89
CA ALA A 42 -11.41 -8.22 -3.25
C ALA A 42 -10.46 -7.12 -3.74
N LEU A 43 -10.75 -5.86 -3.41
CA LEU A 43 -9.87 -4.73 -3.71
C LEU A 43 -8.53 -4.86 -2.96
N GLY A 44 -8.59 -5.24 -1.68
CA GLY A 44 -7.41 -5.41 -0.85
C GLY A 44 -6.47 -6.50 -1.34
N LEU A 45 -7.02 -7.65 -1.76
CA LEU A 45 -6.21 -8.76 -2.30
C LEU A 45 -5.37 -8.31 -3.51
N VAL A 46 -5.96 -7.62 -4.48
CA VAL A 46 -5.24 -7.16 -5.67
C VAL A 46 -4.29 -5.99 -5.37
N ALA A 47 -4.65 -5.11 -4.42
CA ALA A 47 -3.81 -3.99 -4.02
C ALA A 47 -2.53 -4.46 -3.30
N GLU A 48 -2.66 -5.38 -2.33
CA GLU A 48 -1.52 -5.96 -1.62
C GLU A 48 -0.63 -6.78 -2.55
N GLU A 49 -1.21 -7.53 -3.48
CA GLU A 49 -0.47 -8.26 -4.52
C GLU A 49 0.36 -7.30 -5.39
N ASN A 50 -0.24 -6.21 -5.85
CA ASN A 50 0.48 -5.20 -6.64
C ASN A 50 1.59 -4.50 -5.83
N CYS A 51 1.31 -4.15 -4.57
CA CYS A 51 2.29 -3.57 -3.65
C CYS A 51 3.49 -4.52 -3.47
N LYS A 52 3.25 -5.80 -3.17
CA LYS A 52 4.31 -6.81 -3.00
C LYS A 52 5.17 -6.94 -4.26
N GLN A 53 4.55 -7.01 -5.44
CA GLN A 53 5.26 -7.09 -6.72
C GLN A 53 6.10 -5.85 -7.00
N MET A 54 5.57 -4.65 -6.74
CA MET A 54 6.33 -3.39 -6.91
C MET A 54 7.62 -3.39 -6.06
N HIS A 55 7.52 -3.78 -4.78
CA HIS A 55 8.69 -3.87 -3.91
C HIS A 55 9.65 -5.00 -4.30
N GLU A 56 9.16 -6.09 -4.91
CA GLU A 56 10.01 -7.16 -5.42
C GLU A 56 10.77 -6.77 -6.68
N VAL A 57 10.14 -6.01 -7.58
CA VAL A 57 10.83 -5.37 -8.71
C VAL A 57 11.96 -4.48 -8.20
N MET A 58 11.72 -3.65 -7.18
CA MET A 58 12.75 -2.81 -6.55
C MET A 58 13.89 -3.63 -5.94
N ARG A 59 13.58 -4.71 -5.20
CA ARG A 59 14.60 -5.57 -4.57
C ARG A 59 15.47 -6.31 -5.58
N THR A 60 14.89 -6.72 -6.70
CA THR A 60 15.59 -7.46 -7.77
C THR A 60 16.31 -6.54 -8.77
N SER A 61 16.27 -5.22 -8.56
CA SER A 61 17.00 -4.25 -9.37
C SER A 61 18.50 -4.24 -9.07
N ASN A 62 19.29 -3.63 -9.95
CA ASN A 62 20.72 -3.41 -9.76
C ASN A 62 21.08 -1.91 -9.94
N PRO A 63 21.45 -1.17 -8.87
CA PRO A 63 21.54 -1.64 -7.48
C PRO A 63 20.17 -2.01 -6.89
N SER A 64 20.19 -2.90 -5.89
CA SER A 64 18.97 -3.29 -5.17
C SER A 64 18.40 -2.14 -4.37
N ILE A 65 17.06 -2.00 -4.39
CA ILE A 65 16.34 -0.94 -3.69
C ILE A 65 15.39 -1.58 -2.68
N ASN A 66 15.43 -1.13 -1.43
CA ASN A 66 14.51 -1.57 -0.40
C ASN A 66 13.96 -0.39 0.42
N TYR A 67 12.65 -0.15 0.30
CA TYR A 67 11.95 0.85 1.11
C TYR A 67 11.25 0.23 2.35
N MET A 68 10.99 -1.09 2.34
CA MET A 68 10.38 -1.79 3.45
C MET A 68 11.45 -2.16 4.48
N THR A 69 11.43 -1.45 5.61
CA THR A 69 12.30 -1.76 6.75
C THR A 69 11.70 -2.90 7.59
N ASN A 70 12.48 -3.46 8.52
CA ASN A 70 11.95 -4.45 9.47
C ASN A 70 10.73 -3.92 10.23
N LYS A 71 10.76 -2.63 10.61
CA LYS A 71 9.61 -1.96 11.26
C LYS A 71 8.38 -1.90 10.36
N THR A 72 8.57 -1.76 9.05
CA THR A 72 7.48 -1.82 8.07
C THR A 72 6.88 -3.22 8.02
N ILE A 73 7.71 -4.26 8.06
CA ILE A 73 7.27 -5.66 8.10
C ILE A 73 6.52 -5.97 9.41
N ASP A 74 7.00 -5.50 10.56
CA ASP A 74 6.31 -5.66 11.85
C ASP A 74 4.91 -5.06 11.80
N CYS A 75 4.77 -3.85 11.24
CA CYS A 75 3.48 -3.21 11.03
C CYS A 75 2.57 -4.02 10.11
N ILE A 76 3.09 -4.54 9.00
CA ILE A 76 2.34 -5.41 8.07
C ILE A 76 1.83 -6.66 8.80
N ASN A 77 2.68 -7.34 9.56
CA ASN A 77 2.30 -8.53 10.31
C ASN A 77 1.17 -8.24 11.33
N ALA A 78 1.24 -7.10 12.02
CA ALA A 78 0.18 -6.66 12.92
C ALA A 78 -1.13 -6.37 12.17
N ILE A 79 -1.06 -5.72 11.01
CA ILE A 79 -2.23 -5.45 10.15
C ILE A 79 -2.87 -6.77 9.68
N GLU A 80 -2.07 -7.76 9.27
CA GLU A 80 -2.57 -9.08 8.88
C GLU A 80 -3.25 -9.79 10.06
N SER A 81 -2.71 -9.67 11.27
CA SER A 81 -3.35 -10.17 12.50
C SER A 81 -4.70 -9.49 12.78
N ILE A 82 -4.78 -8.17 12.64
CA ILE A 82 -6.03 -7.41 12.79
C ILE A 82 -7.06 -7.89 11.75
N ARG A 83 -6.66 -8.06 10.49
CA ARG A 83 -7.53 -8.61 9.44
C ARG A 83 -8.05 -10.01 9.79
N ASN A 84 -7.19 -10.88 10.35
CA ASN A 84 -7.59 -12.22 10.78
C ASN A 84 -8.53 -12.21 11.99
N SER A 85 -8.58 -11.11 12.76
CA SER A 85 -9.54 -10.93 13.85
C SER A 85 -10.93 -10.45 13.40
N GLY A 86 -11.18 -10.34 12.08
CA GLY A 86 -12.51 -10.07 11.52
C GLY A 86 -12.68 -8.69 10.88
N PHE A 87 -11.65 -7.86 10.85
CA PHE A 87 -11.70 -6.54 10.21
C PHE A 87 -11.47 -6.62 8.70
N ASP A 88 -12.32 -5.94 7.93
CA ASP A 88 -12.11 -5.75 6.49
C ASP A 88 -11.14 -4.59 6.28
N LEU A 89 -9.88 -4.93 6.02
CA LEU A 89 -8.83 -3.97 5.74
C LEU A 89 -7.79 -4.54 4.78
N PHE A 90 -6.97 -3.66 4.22
CA PHE A 90 -5.75 -4.01 3.50
C PHE A 90 -4.71 -2.91 3.65
N TYR A 91 -3.49 -3.19 3.21
CA TYR A 91 -2.39 -2.22 3.26
C TYR A 91 -1.76 -1.92 1.90
N THR A 92 -1.06 -0.80 1.83
CA THR A 92 -0.10 -0.51 0.76
C THR A 92 1.10 0.27 1.31
N VAL A 93 2.23 0.19 0.61
CA VAL A 93 3.49 0.86 0.95
C VAL A 93 4.07 1.44 -0.34
N ASP A 94 4.39 2.73 -0.34
CA ASP A 94 4.98 3.41 -1.50
C ASP A 94 6.51 3.35 -1.46
N ALA A 95 7.18 4.34 -2.07
CA ALA A 95 8.64 4.53 -2.02
C ALA A 95 9.12 5.07 -0.66
N GLY A 96 8.76 4.39 0.44
CA GLY A 96 9.15 4.72 1.81
C GLY A 96 8.62 3.72 2.83
N PRO A 97 9.02 3.82 4.10
CA PRO A 97 8.68 2.83 5.13
C PRO A 97 7.26 2.97 5.70
N GLN A 98 6.49 3.98 5.27
CA GLN A 98 5.16 4.26 5.81
C GLN A 98 4.11 3.31 5.22
N VAL A 99 3.39 2.63 6.11
CA VAL A 99 2.26 1.77 5.75
C VAL A 99 0.97 2.58 5.74
N LYS A 100 0.19 2.45 4.66
CA LYS A 100 -1.16 3.00 4.56
C LYS A 100 -2.13 1.86 4.76
N ILE A 101 -3.12 2.06 5.62
CA ILE A 101 -4.16 1.08 5.91
C ILE A 101 -5.47 1.62 5.35
N ILE A 102 -6.14 0.81 4.53
CA ILE A 102 -7.45 1.11 3.99
C ILE A 102 -8.42 0.16 4.69
N CYS A 103 -9.44 0.73 5.33
CA CYS A 103 -10.45 0.03 6.11
C CYS A 103 -11.80 0.74 6.01
N LYS A 104 -12.84 0.14 6.59
CA LYS A 104 -14.14 0.81 6.72
C LYS A 104 -14.06 1.97 7.72
N THR A 105 -14.85 3.02 7.50
CA THR A 105 -14.79 4.24 8.33
C THR A 105 -15.16 3.94 9.78
N GLU A 106 -16.13 3.06 10.02
CA GLU A 106 -16.56 2.62 11.35
C GLU A 106 -15.47 1.88 12.14
N ASP A 107 -14.50 1.28 11.45
CA ASP A 107 -13.43 0.48 12.07
C ASP A 107 -12.16 1.30 12.35
N ASN A 108 -12.05 2.52 11.83
CA ASN A 108 -10.80 3.28 11.80
C ASN A 108 -10.20 3.55 13.20
N GLY A 109 -11.04 3.82 14.20
CA GLY A 109 -10.60 4.13 15.56
C GLY A 109 -9.98 2.92 16.27
N LEU A 110 -10.65 1.76 16.18
CA LEU A 110 -10.14 0.50 16.74
C LEU A 110 -8.84 0.06 16.06
N ILE A 111 -8.78 0.20 14.73
CA ILE A 111 -7.57 -0.11 13.96
C ILE A 111 -6.44 0.87 14.35
N GLN A 112 -6.73 2.16 14.45
CA GLN A 112 -5.75 3.17 14.86
C GLN A 112 -5.20 2.87 16.25
N GLU A 113 -6.05 2.57 17.23
CA GLU A 113 -5.66 2.23 18.60
C GLU A 113 -4.67 1.05 18.61
N ARG A 114 -5.03 -0.05 17.94
CA ARG A 114 -4.17 -1.25 17.85
C ARG A 114 -2.83 -0.94 17.19
N VAL A 115 -2.83 -0.22 16.07
CA VAL A 115 -1.61 0.08 15.32
C VAL A 115 -0.73 1.11 16.04
N SER A 116 -1.32 2.09 16.72
CA SER A 116 -0.56 3.14 17.44
C SER A 116 0.19 2.58 18.66
N SER A 117 -0.22 1.43 19.19
CA SER A 117 0.46 0.75 20.29
C SER A 117 1.76 0.02 19.87
N LEU A 118 1.99 -0.14 18.57
CA LEU A 118 3.15 -0.89 18.06
C LEU A 118 4.45 -0.08 18.26
N PRO A 119 5.53 -0.68 18.79
CA PRO A 119 6.82 0.00 18.93
C PRO A 119 7.42 0.52 17.60
N SER A 120 6.99 -0.09 16.49
CA SER A 120 7.40 0.26 15.13
C SER A 120 6.68 1.50 14.56
N VAL A 121 5.65 2.00 15.26
CA VAL A 121 4.81 3.13 14.82
C VAL A 121 5.13 4.38 15.64
N ARG A 122 5.51 5.46 14.94
CA ARG A 122 5.74 6.78 15.56
C ARG A 122 4.46 7.60 15.68
N GLN A 123 3.60 7.52 14.66
CA GLN A 123 2.41 8.35 14.53
C GLN A 123 1.42 7.65 13.60
N THR A 124 0.14 7.81 13.89
CA THR A 124 -0.96 7.45 13.00
C THR A 124 -1.73 8.71 12.57
N LEU A 125 -2.15 8.72 11.31
CA LEU A 125 -2.97 9.78 10.72
C LEU A 125 -4.22 9.13 10.14
N ILE A 126 -5.39 9.63 10.54
CA ILE A 126 -6.66 9.21 9.94
C ILE A 126 -7.04 10.21 8.86
N ALA A 127 -7.36 9.69 7.68
CA ALA A 127 -7.93 10.46 6.58
C ALA A 127 -9.08 9.67 5.95
N ASN A 128 -10.09 10.39 5.48
CA ASN A 128 -11.21 9.82 4.73
C ASN A 128 -11.03 10.11 3.22
N ILE A 129 -11.86 9.47 2.39
CA ILE A 129 -11.91 9.78 0.96
C ILE A 129 -12.22 11.27 0.79
N GLY A 130 -11.28 12.00 0.21
CA GLY A 130 -11.37 13.44 0.01
C GLY A 130 -12.03 13.82 -1.30
N TYR A 131 -12.37 15.10 -1.42
CA TYR A 131 -12.76 15.71 -2.69
C TYR A 131 -11.52 15.97 -3.57
N GLY A 132 -11.75 16.13 -4.87
CA GLY A 132 -10.72 16.62 -5.79
C GLY A 132 -10.26 18.03 -5.47
N ALA A 133 -9.22 18.49 -6.19
CA ALA A 133 -8.72 19.86 -6.09
C ALA A 133 -9.85 20.88 -6.36
N ARG A 134 -9.89 21.96 -5.58
CA ARG A 134 -10.88 23.03 -5.68
C ARG A 134 -10.22 24.39 -5.48
N VAL A 135 -10.77 25.41 -6.14
CA VAL A 135 -10.38 26.81 -5.90
C VAL A 135 -10.94 27.23 -4.53
N ILE A 136 -10.11 27.90 -3.75
CA ILE A 136 -10.53 28.55 -2.50
C ILE A 136 -10.51 30.06 -2.73
N ASN A 137 -11.58 30.75 -2.36
CA ASN A 137 -11.56 32.20 -2.29
C ASN A 137 -10.92 32.56 -0.95
N GLU A 138 -9.62 32.83 -0.97
CA GLU A 138 -8.96 33.54 0.12
C GLU A 138 -9.40 35.00 -0.01
N GLY A 139 -10.24 35.45 0.93
CA GLY A 139 -10.69 36.85 1.00
C GLY A 139 -9.56 37.79 1.37
#